data_AF-A0A504JK97-F1
#
_entry.id   AF-A0A504JK97-F1
#
_cell.length_a   1.000
_cell.length_b   1.000
_cell.length_c   1.000
_cell.angle_alpha   90.00
_cell.angle_beta   90.00
_cell.angle_gamma   90.00
#
_symmetry.space_group_name_H-M   'P 1'
#
loop_
_entity.id
_entity.type
_entity.pdbx_description
1 polymer ?
#
loop_
_entity_poly.entity_id
_entity_poly.type
_entity_poly.pdbx_seq_one_letter_code
_entity_poly.pdbx_strand_id
1 'polypeptide(L)'
;MSQLKIIDKQTLKLVDYLIALHKKTDTNPDLVTDYSFGVKFYPYNKYIVTHMRGKEVEGGKGKHAPHPLIIEIGKHFNIDFNFFYDQTIDVQDAFLSKERVAYNPNKEFIDGIFEEIDKRFELFTQENRLLKNKEEREICKNTEKELFNIKVHLNKSFSGATLVEKRADIIEMFDRMILLCREKIETSISKMSLEQRIAKLNNEVVQGAEDKVIKLESTIQKLTSDLAECSKTAIEAQKGQNEALKELLAIKSKN
;
A
#
# COMPACT_ATOMS: atom_id res chain seq x y z
N MET A 1 19.62 49.06 -31.88
CA MET A 1 18.51 49.15 -30.90
C MET A 1 19.06 48.73 -29.53
N SER A 2 18.66 49.32 -28.41
CA SER A 2 19.17 48.87 -27.09
C SER A 2 18.55 47.53 -26.69
N GLN A 3 19.28 46.68 -25.97
CA GLN A 3 18.80 45.36 -25.53
C GLN A 3 17.48 45.45 -24.74
N LEU A 4 17.32 46.47 -23.89
CA LEU A 4 16.06 46.71 -23.17
C LEU A 4 14.87 46.96 -24.12
N LYS A 5 15.08 47.70 -25.21
CA LYS A 5 14.03 47.93 -26.21
C LYS A 5 13.69 46.65 -26.99
N ILE A 6 14.63 45.72 -27.14
CA ILE A 6 14.39 44.41 -27.74
C ILE A 6 13.46 43.60 -26.84
N ILE A 7 13.78 43.54 -25.56
CA ILE A 7 13.00 42.82 -24.53
C ILE A 7 11.58 43.37 -24.42
N ASP A 8 11.42 44.69 -24.34
CA ASP A 8 10.09 45.31 -24.25
C ASP A 8 9.24 44.96 -25.47
N LYS A 9 9.83 45.08 -26.66
CA LYS A 9 9.14 44.80 -27.92
C LYS A 9 8.73 43.34 -28.02
N GLN A 10 9.61 42.40 -27.67
CA GLN A 10 9.29 40.98 -27.71
C GLN A 10 8.27 40.57 -26.65
N THR A 11 8.35 41.17 -25.45
CA THR A 11 7.35 40.95 -24.39
C THR A 11 5.96 41.42 -24.85
N LEU A 12 5.85 42.62 -25.42
CA LEU A 12 4.58 43.12 -25.96
C LEU A 12 4.08 42.28 -27.14
N LYS A 13 4.97 41.86 -28.05
CA LYS A 13 4.64 40.99 -29.19
C LYS A 13 3.99 39.68 -28.73
N LEU A 14 4.51 39.06 -27.66
CA LEU A 14 3.95 37.85 -27.07
C LEU A 14 2.60 38.12 -26.39
N VAL A 15 2.49 39.20 -25.60
CA VAL A 15 1.23 39.55 -24.92
C VAL A 15 0.11 39.80 -25.94
N ASP A 16 0.40 40.54 -27.01
CA ASP A 16 -0.56 40.83 -28.08
C ASP A 16 -1.02 39.55 -28.78
N TYR A 17 -0.10 38.64 -29.07
CA TYR A 17 -0.41 37.35 -29.66
C TYR A 17 -1.34 36.52 -28.76
N LEU A 18 -1.05 36.45 -27.45
CA LEU A 18 -1.85 35.70 -26.49
C LEU A 18 -3.25 36.28 -26.32
N ILE A 19 -3.38 37.61 -26.22
CA ILE A 19 -4.68 38.29 -26.15
C ILE A 19 -5.50 38.02 -27.41
N ALA A 20 -4.88 38.11 -28.59
CA ALA A 20 -5.55 37.84 -29.87
C ALA A 20 -6.00 36.37 -29.97
N LEU A 21 -5.16 35.43 -29.54
CA LEU A 21 -5.48 34.01 -29.51
C LEU A 21 -6.68 33.75 -28.59
N HIS A 22 -6.68 34.29 -27.38
CA HIS A 22 -7.77 34.08 -26.41
C HIS A 22 -9.10 34.71 -26.86
N LYS A 23 -9.07 35.89 -27.47
CA LYS A 23 -10.27 36.49 -28.08
C LYS A 23 -10.86 35.62 -29.20
N LYS A 24 -10.01 34.87 -29.90
CA LYS A 24 -10.44 33.98 -30.99
C LYS A 24 -10.96 32.63 -30.48
N THR A 25 -10.41 32.10 -29.40
CA THR A 25 -10.73 30.75 -28.90
C THR A 25 -11.73 30.73 -27.74
N ASP A 26 -12.01 31.88 -27.11
CA ASP A 26 -12.93 32.04 -25.97
C ASP A 26 -12.63 31.13 -24.77
N THR A 27 -11.35 30.79 -24.59
CA THR A 27 -10.93 29.78 -23.60
C THR A 27 -10.60 30.34 -22.22
N ASN A 28 -10.41 31.66 -22.08
CA ASN A 28 -10.06 32.27 -20.80
C ASN A 28 -10.35 33.79 -20.73
N PRO A 29 -11.35 34.24 -19.93
CA PRO A 29 -11.66 35.66 -19.78
C PRO A 29 -10.56 36.45 -19.04
N ASP A 30 -9.65 35.78 -18.33
CA ASP A 30 -8.58 36.45 -17.57
C ASP A 30 -7.46 37.03 -18.45
N LEU A 31 -7.49 36.79 -19.76
CA LEU A 31 -6.41 37.16 -20.69
C LEU A 31 -6.88 37.96 -21.91
N VAL A 32 -8.06 38.57 -21.83
CA VAL A 32 -8.68 39.28 -22.97
C VAL A 32 -8.35 40.78 -23.05
N THR A 33 -7.71 41.33 -22.00
CA THR A 33 -7.27 42.73 -21.96
C THR A 33 -5.89 42.86 -21.30
N ASP A 34 -5.18 43.96 -21.57
CA ASP A 34 -3.93 44.34 -20.89
C ASP A 34 -4.07 44.32 -19.35
N TYR A 35 -5.21 44.79 -18.87
CA TYR A 35 -5.51 44.85 -17.44
C TYR A 35 -5.63 43.45 -16.85
N SER A 36 -6.45 42.59 -17.45
CA SER A 36 -6.64 41.21 -16.99
C SER A 36 -5.32 40.43 -17.03
N PHE A 37 -4.54 40.64 -18.10
CA PHE A 37 -3.22 40.06 -18.26
C PHE A 37 -2.27 40.52 -17.14
N GLY A 38 -2.24 41.83 -16.84
CA GLY A 38 -1.44 42.38 -15.76
C GLY A 38 -1.88 41.88 -14.38
N VAL A 39 -3.18 41.75 -14.12
CA VAL A 39 -3.69 41.12 -12.88
C VAL A 39 -3.17 39.69 -12.74
N LYS A 40 -3.15 38.92 -13.84
CA LYS A 40 -2.75 37.52 -13.82
C LYS A 40 -1.25 37.32 -13.61
N PHE A 41 -0.42 38.04 -14.36
CA PHE A 41 1.02 37.77 -14.45
C PHE A 41 1.89 38.78 -13.71
N TYR A 42 1.33 39.89 -13.23
CA TYR A 42 2.06 40.87 -12.45
C TYR A 42 1.13 41.66 -11.50
N PRO A 43 0.54 40.99 -10.49
CA PRO A 43 -0.53 41.55 -9.67
C PRO A 43 -0.14 42.83 -8.92
N TYR A 44 1.16 43.02 -8.64
CA TYR A 44 1.70 44.23 -8.02
C TYR A 44 1.48 45.50 -8.85
N ASN A 45 1.31 45.38 -10.17
CA ASN A 45 0.92 46.48 -11.05
C ASN A 45 0.09 45.94 -12.21
N LYS A 46 -1.22 45.81 -11.98
CA LYS A 46 -2.20 45.37 -12.97
C LYS A 46 -2.20 46.14 -14.30
N TYR A 47 -1.68 47.37 -14.31
CA TYR A 47 -1.56 48.18 -15.54
C TYR A 47 -0.19 48.07 -16.20
N ILE A 48 0.65 47.10 -15.83
CA ILE A 48 2.03 47.03 -16.33
C ILE A 48 2.11 46.94 -17.85
N VAL A 49 1.24 46.14 -18.48
CA VAL A 49 1.20 45.98 -19.94
C VAL A 49 0.85 47.30 -20.62
N THR A 50 -0.22 47.98 -20.17
CA THR A 50 -0.61 49.30 -20.68
C THR A 50 0.52 50.32 -20.49
N HIS A 51 1.18 50.33 -19.33
CA HIS A 51 2.31 51.21 -19.07
C HIS A 51 3.50 50.97 -20.01
N MET A 52 3.70 49.74 -20.49
CA MET A 52 4.76 49.40 -21.43
C MET A 52 4.49 49.88 -22.87
N ARG A 53 3.23 50.06 -23.27
CA ARG A 53 2.84 50.46 -24.65
C ARG A 53 3.26 51.88 -25.09
N GLY A 54 4.01 52.62 -24.26
CA GLY A 54 4.51 53.95 -24.60
C GLY A 54 3.49 55.08 -24.34
N LYS A 55 3.90 56.33 -24.56
CA LYS A 55 3.06 57.52 -24.31
C LYS A 55 1.98 57.74 -25.38
N GLU A 56 2.01 56.98 -26.46
CA GLU A 56 1.09 57.11 -27.59
C GLU A 56 -0.26 56.40 -27.34
N VAL A 57 -0.34 55.59 -26.29
CA VAL A 57 -1.56 54.89 -25.85
C VAL A 57 -2.08 55.52 -24.56
N GLU A 58 -3.40 55.68 -24.44
CA GLU A 58 -4.04 56.21 -23.24
C GLU A 58 -3.63 55.40 -21.99
N GLY A 59 -3.10 56.08 -20.96
CA GLY A 59 -2.58 55.45 -19.75
C GLY A 59 -1.17 54.84 -19.88
N GLY A 60 -0.57 54.83 -21.07
CA GLY A 60 0.76 54.31 -21.30
C GLY A 60 1.88 55.24 -20.82
N LYS A 61 3.01 54.66 -20.40
CA LYS A 61 4.12 55.39 -19.75
C LYS A 61 5.50 55.13 -20.36
N GLY A 62 5.63 54.17 -21.27
CA GLY A 62 6.91 53.73 -21.83
C GLY A 62 7.81 53.06 -20.79
N LYS A 63 7.23 52.33 -19.83
CA LYS A 63 8.00 51.56 -18.86
C LYS A 63 8.61 50.32 -19.50
N HIS A 64 9.78 49.91 -18.99
CA HIS A 64 10.40 48.64 -19.38
C HIS A 64 9.67 47.45 -18.76
N ALA A 65 9.73 46.31 -19.46
CA ALA A 65 9.24 45.02 -18.98
C ALA A 65 9.98 44.62 -17.68
N PRO A 66 9.26 44.43 -16.56
CA PRO A 66 9.88 43.90 -15.35
C PRO A 66 10.33 42.45 -15.57
N HIS A 67 11.53 42.09 -15.10
CA HIS A 67 12.00 40.70 -15.14
C HIS A 67 10.98 39.69 -14.56
N PRO A 68 10.29 39.97 -13.43
CA PRO A 68 9.31 39.02 -12.92
C PRO A 68 8.13 38.81 -13.89
N LEU A 69 7.67 39.85 -14.60
CA LEU A 69 6.64 39.70 -15.63
C LEU A 69 7.11 38.77 -16.75
N ILE A 70 8.34 38.97 -17.25
CA ILE A 70 8.93 38.13 -18.31
C ILE A 70 9.04 36.67 -17.84
N ILE A 71 9.50 36.46 -16.61
CA ILE A 71 9.66 35.13 -16.03
C ILE A 71 8.32 34.43 -15.86
N GLU A 72 7.31 35.13 -15.32
CA GLU A 72 5.98 34.55 -15.09
C GLU A 72 5.30 34.18 -16.40
N ILE A 73 5.32 35.04 -17.42
CA ILE A 73 4.77 34.74 -18.74
C ILE A 73 5.55 33.60 -19.40
N GLY A 74 6.89 33.67 -19.38
CA GLY A 74 7.75 32.67 -20.01
C GLY A 74 7.54 31.27 -19.43
N LYS A 75 7.39 31.17 -18.10
CA LYS A 75 7.05 29.91 -17.42
C LYS A 75 5.63 29.45 -17.72
N HIS A 76 4.66 30.35 -17.68
CA HIS A 76 3.25 29.98 -17.83
C HIS A 76 2.94 29.45 -19.23
N PHE A 77 3.55 30.04 -20.26
CA PHE A 77 3.31 29.67 -21.66
C PHE A 77 4.43 28.82 -22.27
N ASN A 78 5.41 28.40 -21.46
CA ASN A 78 6.56 27.59 -21.88
C ASN A 78 7.32 28.17 -23.09
N ILE A 79 7.75 29.41 -22.94
CA ILE A 79 8.45 30.18 -23.96
C ILE A 79 9.95 29.97 -23.84
N ASP A 80 10.66 29.78 -24.97
CA ASP A 80 12.12 29.86 -24.99
C ASP A 80 12.54 31.26 -24.57
N PHE A 81 13.29 31.39 -23.46
CA PHE A 81 13.71 32.70 -22.98
C PHE A 81 14.58 33.46 -23.99
N ASN A 82 15.24 32.77 -24.92
CA ASN A 82 15.97 33.41 -26.02
C ASN A 82 15.08 34.33 -26.86
N PHE A 83 13.78 34.03 -26.99
CA PHE A 83 12.82 34.87 -27.68
C PHE A 83 12.79 36.30 -27.14
N PHE A 84 12.89 36.50 -25.83
CA PHE A 84 12.86 37.84 -25.25
C PHE A 84 14.10 38.68 -25.60
N TYR A 85 15.19 38.03 -26.03
CA TYR A 85 16.46 38.69 -26.32
C TYR A 85 16.78 38.75 -27.81
N ASP A 86 16.05 38.00 -28.65
CA ASP A 86 16.29 37.92 -30.09
C ASP A 86 15.06 38.37 -30.89
N GLN A 87 15.21 39.43 -31.69
CA GLN A 87 14.13 39.97 -32.53
C GLN A 87 13.81 39.11 -33.75
N THR A 88 14.68 38.16 -34.09
CA THR A 88 14.53 37.30 -35.27
C THR A 88 13.62 36.10 -35.01
N ILE A 89 13.36 35.78 -33.74
CA ILE A 89 12.47 34.69 -33.34
C ILE A 89 11.01 35.19 -33.39
N ASP A 90 10.18 34.48 -34.14
CA ASP A 90 8.74 34.74 -34.20
C ASP A 90 7.98 34.13 -33.02
N VAL A 91 6.83 34.74 -32.68
CA VAL A 91 6.10 34.35 -31.46
C VAL A 91 5.65 32.89 -31.52
N GLN A 92 5.28 32.40 -32.69
CA GLN A 92 4.87 31.01 -32.90
C GLN A 92 6.01 30.03 -32.64
N ASP A 93 7.24 30.40 -33.03
CA ASP A 93 8.44 29.58 -32.87
C ASP A 93 9.05 29.70 -31.45
N ALA A 94 8.69 30.78 -30.74
CA ALA A 94 9.08 31.01 -29.36
C ALA A 94 8.42 30.04 -28.38
N PHE A 95 7.26 29.49 -28.76
CA PHE A 95 6.67 28.38 -28.02
C PHE A 95 7.56 27.16 -28.26
N LEU A 96 8.28 26.76 -27.22
CA LEU A 96 8.97 25.48 -27.24
C LEU A 96 7.92 24.42 -27.58
N SER A 97 8.13 23.73 -28.72
CA SER A 97 7.24 22.70 -29.23
C SER A 97 6.73 21.86 -28.08
N LYS A 98 5.42 21.66 -28.00
CA LYS A 98 4.73 21.01 -26.89
C LYS A 98 5.20 19.56 -26.65
N GLU A 99 6.37 19.39 -26.01
CA GLU A 99 6.54 18.36 -24.98
C GLU A 99 5.94 18.80 -23.64
N ARG A 100 5.27 19.96 -23.59
CA ARG A 100 4.25 20.28 -22.58
C ARG A 100 3.01 20.88 -23.22
N VAL A 101 2.18 20.01 -23.80
CA VAL A 101 0.77 20.30 -24.15
C VAL A 101 0.00 20.54 -22.85
N ALA A 102 -1.08 21.33 -22.89
CA ALA A 102 -2.18 21.33 -21.93
C ALA A 102 -2.88 19.96 -21.88
N TYR A 103 -2.15 18.98 -21.36
CA TYR A 103 -2.49 17.62 -21.01
C TYR A 103 -1.74 17.43 -19.71
N ASN A 104 -2.42 17.17 -18.59
CA ASN A 104 -1.76 17.18 -17.29
C ASN A 104 -0.81 15.96 -17.22
N PRO A 105 0.52 16.11 -17.46
CA PRO A 105 1.44 14.98 -17.56
C PRO A 105 1.69 14.43 -16.17
N ASN A 106 1.53 15.26 -15.13
CA ASN A 106 1.51 14.80 -13.76
C ASN A 106 0.30 13.91 -13.52
N LYS A 107 -0.87 14.18 -14.10
CA LYS A 107 -2.05 13.34 -13.85
C LYS A 107 -1.93 11.99 -14.55
N GLU A 108 -1.61 11.92 -15.84
CA GLU A 108 -1.37 10.63 -16.50
C GLU A 108 -0.14 9.87 -15.99
N PHE A 109 0.90 10.56 -15.56
CA PHE A 109 2.08 9.92 -14.96
C PHE A 109 1.79 9.42 -13.54
N ILE A 110 1.06 10.20 -12.74
CA ILE A 110 0.56 9.78 -11.42
C ILE A 110 -0.43 8.62 -11.60
N ASP A 111 -1.37 8.75 -12.54
CA ASP A 111 -2.34 7.73 -12.91
C ASP A 111 -1.61 6.49 -13.44
N GLY A 112 -0.52 6.63 -14.18
CA GLY A 112 0.33 5.52 -14.63
C GLY A 112 1.08 4.82 -13.49
N ILE A 113 1.57 5.57 -12.49
CA ILE A 113 2.13 4.99 -11.26
C ILE A 113 1.04 4.26 -10.47
N PHE A 114 -0.14 4.86 -10.36
CA PHE A 114 -1.27 4.24 -9.66
C PHE A 114 -1.82 3.02 -10.40
N GLU A 115 -1.85 3.03 -11.73
CA GLU A 115 -2.18 1.87 -12.56
C GLU A 115 -1.15 0.76 -12.37
N GLU A 116 0.13 1.08 -12.23
CA GLU A 116 1.19 0.10 -11.99
C GLU A 116 1.10 -0.49 -10.57
N ILE A 117 0.83 0.34 -9.56
CA ILE A 117 0.51 -0.07 -8.19
C ILE A 117 -0.75 -0.96 -8.18
N ASP A 118 -1.76 -0.60 -8.96
CA ASP A 118 -3.02 -1.34 -9.07
C ASP A 118 -2.81 -2.71 -9.71
N LYS A 119 -2.04 -2.79 -10.79
CA LYS A 119 -1.65 -4.07 -11.42
C LYS A 119 -0.90 -4.96 -10.45
N ARG A 120 0.03 -4.41 -9.66
CA ARG A 120 0.80 -5.18 -8.66
C ARG A 120 -0.08 -5.68 -7.53
N PHE A 121 -0.98 -4.83 -7.03
CA PHE A 121 -1.97 -5.22 -6.03
C PHE A 121 -2.92 -6.30 -6.57
N GLU A 122 -3.35 -6.19 -7.82
CA GLU A 122 -4.20 -7.18 -8.46
C GLU A 122 -3.48 -8.52 -8.63
N LEU A 123 -2.23 -8.52 -9.09
CA LEU A 123 -1.39 -9.73 -9.16
C LEU A 123 -1.26 -10.40 -7.80
N PHE A 124 -0.93 -9.63 -6.76
CA PHE A 124 -0.87 -10.13 -5.38
C PHE A 124 -2.20 -10.77 -4.94
N THR A 125 -3.33 -10.12 -5.24
CA THR A 125 -4.67 -10.65 -4.91
C THR A 125 -4.98 -11.92 -5.70
N GLN A 126 -4.59 -11.99 -6.97
CA GLN A 126 -4.79 -13.17 -7.82
C GLN A 126 -3.96 -14.36 -7.32
N GLU A 127 -2.70 -14.14 -6.92
CA GLU A 127 -1.85 -15.16 -6.30
C GLU A 127 -2.52 -15.75 -5.06
N ASN A 128 -3.07 -14.91 -4.17
CA ASN A 128 -3.72 -15.35 -2.95
C ASN A 128 -5.04 -16.11 -3.20
N ARG A 129 -5.76 -15.82 -4.30
CA ARG A 129 -6.99 -16.53 -4.67
C ARG A 129 -6.75 -18.00 -5.03
N LEU A 130 -5.52 -18.35 -5.43
CA LEU A 130 -5.14 -19.73 -5.73
C LEU A 130 -5.05 -20.62 -4.48
N LEU A 131 -5.02 -20.03 -3.28
CA LEU A 131 -5.05 -20.78 -2.03
C LEU A 131 -6.39 -21.50 -1.87
N LYS A 132 -6.33 -22.78 -1.47
CA LYS A 132 -7.49 -23.68 -1.42
C LYS A 132 -8.20 -23.67 -0.07
N ASN A 133 -7.50 -23.38 1.03
CA ASN A 133 -8.04 -23.44 2.38
C ASN A 133 -8.83 -22.16 2.75
N LYS A 134 -9.97 -22.32 3.43
CA LYS A 134 -10.84 -21.23 3.87
C LYS A 134 -10.16 -20.34 4.93
N GLU A 135 -9.39 -20.93 5.84
CA GLU A 135 -8.72 -20.20 6.91
C GLU A 135 -7.54 -19.38 6.38
N GLU A 136 -6.74 -19.97 5.48
CA GLU A 136 -5.66 -19.27 4.77
C GLU A 136 -6.20 -18.09 3.93
N ARG A 137 -7.36 -18.27 3.29
CA ARG A 137 -8.05 -17.19 2.56
C ARG A 137 -8.45 -16.03 3.46
N GLU A 138 -8.84 -16.29 4.71
CA GLU A 138 -9.21 -15.23 5.64
C GLU A 138 -7.99 -14.42 6.08
N ILE A 139 -6.85 -15.10 6.32
CA ILE A 139 -5.55 -14.46 6.56
C ILE A 139 -5.15 -13.56 5.37
N CYS A 140 -5.32 -14.07 4.15
CA CYS A 140 -5.02 -13.31 2.94
C CYS A 140 -5.93 -12.09 2.80
N LYS A 141 -7.25 -12.23 2.97
CA LYS A 141 -8.20 -11.10 2.89
C LYS A 141 -7.88 -9.98 3.87
N ASN A 142 -7.51 -10.33 5.11
CA ASN A 142 -7.14 -9.32 6.10
C ASN A 142 -5.88 -8.57 5.69
N THR A 143 -4.88 -9.28 5.18
CA THR A 143 -3.62 -8.68 4.71
C THR A 143 -3.82 -7.86 3.43
N GLU A 144 -4.66 -8.32 2.50
CA GLU A 144 -5.08 -7.58 1.30
C GLU A 144 -5.79 -6.27 1.66
N LYS A 145 -6.65 -6.29 2.68
CA LYS A 145 -7.35 -5.09 3.16
C LYS A 145 -6.37 -4.06 3.76
N GLU A 146 -5.37 -4.51 4.50
CA GLU A 146 -4.31 -3.65 5.02
C GLU A 146 -3.50 -3.02 3.88
N LEU A 147 -3.05 -3.83 2.91
CA LEU A 147 -2.30 -3.35 1.76
C LEU A 147 -3.14 -2.39 0.89
N PHE A 148 -4.43 -2.66 0.74
CA PHE A 148 -5.37 -1.75 0.07
C PHE A 148 -5.47 -0.40 0.78
N ASN A 149 -5.56 -0.39 2.12
CA ASN A 149 -5.59 0.86 2.88
C ASN A 149 -4.29 1.65 2.70
N ILE A 150 -3.14 0.97 2.70
CA ILE A 150 -1.83 1.59 2.46
C ILE A 150 -1.78 2.19 1.05
N LYS A 151 -2.21 1.45 0.03
CA LYS A 151 -2.37 1.96 -1.36
C LYS A 151 -3.22 3.23 -1.39
N VAL A 152 -4.41 3.21 -0.76
CA VAL A 152 -5.33 4.37 -0.75
C VAL A 152 -4.68 5.58 -0.09
N HIS A 153 -3.92 5.38 0.99
CA HIS A 153 -3.19 6.46 1.65
C HIS A 153 -2.02 6.97 0.81
N LEU A 154 -1.24 6.07 0.19
CA LEU A 154 -0.20 6.43 -0.77
C LEU A 154 -0.76 7.36 -1.83
N ASN A 155 -1.87 6.97 -2.45
CA ASN A 155 -2.47 7.73 -3.56
C ASN A 155 -2.93 9.14 -3.15
N LYS A 156 -3.32 9.31 -1.88
CA LYS A 156 -3.72 10.61 -1.32
C LYS A 156 -2.55 11.50 -0.92
N SER A 157 -1.39 10.91 -0.59
CA SER A 157 -0.23 11.64 -0.05
C SER A 157 0.70 12.22 -1.13
N PHE A 158 0.53 11.83 -2.39
CA PHE A 158 1.35 12.31 -3.50
C PHE A 158 0.85 13.65 -4.07
N SER A 159 1.74 14.65 -4.15
CA SER A 159 1.51 15.92 -4.85
C SER A 159 2.52 16.09 -5.99
N GLY A 160 2.04 16.54 -7.16
CA GLY A 160 2.74 16.42 -8.46
C GLY A 160 4.10 17.12 -8.60
N ALA A 161 4.58 17.85 -7.58
CA ALA A 161 5.87 18.55 -7.64
C ALA A 161 7.09 17.63 -7.43
N THR A 162 6.92 16.43 -6.87
CA THR A 162 8.04 15.53 -6.48
C THR A 162 7.98 14.12 -7.06
N LEU A 163 7.01 13.80 -7.94
CA LEU A 163 6.78 12.41 -8.39
C LEU A 163 7.66 11.94 -9.54
N VAL A 164 8.04 12.81 -10.48
CA VAL A 164 8.73 12.39 -11.70
C VAL A 164 10.12 11.80 -11.39
N GLU A 165 10.83 12.39 -10.44
CA GLU A 165 12.17 11.95 -10.02
C GLU A 165 12.14 10.76 -9.04
N LYS A 166 10.99 10.44 -8.44
CA LYS A 166 10.84 9.40 -7.41
C LYS A 166 10.02 8.18 -7.82
N ARG A 167 9.65 8.06 -9.11
CA ARG A 167 8.81 6.95 -9.61
C ARG A 167 9.38 5.58 -9.23
N ALA A 168 10.67 5.35 -9.50
CA ALA A 168 11.34 4.09 -9.19
C ALA A 168 11.28 3.78 -7.69
N ASP A 169 11.57 4.77 -6.84
CA ASP A 169 11.55 4.62 -5.38
C ASP A 169 10.15 4.30 -4.83
N ILE A 170 9.10 4.92 -5.38
CA ILE A 170 7.70 4.69 -4.95
C ILE A 170 7.26 3.27 -5.30
N ILE A 171 7.58 2.86 -6.53
CA ILE A 171 7.31 1.53 -7.06
C ILE A 171 8.06 0.47 -6.24
N GLU A 172 9.35 0.69 -5.97
CA GLU A 172 10.16 -0.19 -5.14
C GLU A 172 9.65 -0.26 -3.69
N MET A 173 9.24 0.87 -3.11
CA MET A 173 8.64 0.90 -1.79
C MET A 173 7.37 0.05 -1.74
N PHE A 174 6.51 0.13 -2.76
CA PHE A 174 5.30 -0.68 -2.82
C PHE A 174 5.60 -2.18 -3.03
N ASP A 175 6.65 -2.54 -3.78
CA ASP A 175 7.12 -3.93 -3.85
C ASP A 175 7.60 -4.46 -2.50
N ARG A 176 8.34 -3.64 -1.74
CA ARG A 176 8.76 -4.01 -0.38
C ARG A 176 7.55 -4.22 0.54
N MET A 177 6.49 -3.42 0.39
CA MET A 177 5.24 -3.63 1.13
C MET A 177 4.57 -4.95 0.74
N ILE A 178 4.51 -5.28 -0.56
CA ILE A 178 3.99 -6.57 -1.04
C ILE A 178 4.81 -7.72 -0.46
N LEU A 179 6.15 -7.62 -0.45
CA LEU A 179 7.04 -8.62 0.13
C LEU A 179 6.73 -8.85 1.62
N LEU A 180 6.63 -7.78 2.40
CA LEU A 180 6.28 -7.86 3.83
C LEU A 180 4.89 -8.48 4.04
N CYS A 181 3.92 -8.17 3.18
CA CYS A 181 2.61 -8.81 3.22
C CYS A 181 2.69 -10.32 2.93
N ARG A 182 3.51 -10.75 1.96
CA ARG A 182 3.75 -12.17 1.66
C ARG A 182 4.38 -12.89 2.86
N GLU A 183 5.42 -12.32 3.45
CA GLU A 183 6.08 -12.87 4.65
C GLU A 183 5.10 -12.97 5.83
N LYS A 184 4.25 -11.96 6.04
CA LYS A 184 3.21 -11.98 7.07
C LYS A 184 2.19 -13.11 6.85
N ILE A 185 1.75 -13.31 5.60
CA ILE A 185 0.86 -14.41 5.24
C ILE A 185 1.54 -15.75 5.52
N GLU A 186 2.75 -15.97 5.01
CA GLU A 186 3.50 -17.21 5.19
C GLU A 186 3.73 -17.54 6.67
N THR A 187 4.12 -16.53 7.46
CA THR A 187 4.30 -16.67 8.90
C THR A 187 2.99 -17.06 9.59
N SER A 188 1.88 -16.43 9.20
CA SER A 188 0.56 -16.70 9.79
C SER A 188 0.05 -18.09 9.44
N ILE A 189 0.24 -18.53 8.18
CA ILE A 189 -0.11 -19.88 7.73
C ILE A 189 0.74 -20.92 8.46
N SER A 190 2.05 -20.68 8.56
CA SER A 190 2.98 -21.58 9.27
C SER A 190 2.61 -21.70 10.75
N LYS A 191 2.28 -20.59 11.39
CA LYS A 191 1.81 -20.56 12.79
C LYS A 191 0.54 -21.38 12.96
N MET A 192 -0.46 -21.18 12.10
CA MET A 192 -1.71 -21.93 12.14
C MET A 192 -1.49 -23.44 11.95
N SER A 193 -0.63 -23.83 11.00
CA SER A 193 -0.27 -25.23 10.77
C SER A 193 0.41 -25.86 11.99
N LEU A 194 1.30 -25.12 12.66
CA LEU A 194 1.96 -25.55 13.89
C LEU A 194 0.95 -25.71 15.04
N GLU A 195 0.01 -24.78 15.21
CA GLU A 195 -1.04 -24.85 16.22
C GLU A 195 -1.94 -26.08 16.02
N GLN A 196 -2.34 -26.37 14.77
CA GLN A 196 -3.10 -27.56 14.42
C GLN A 196 -2.31 -28.85 14.73
N ARG A 197 -1.01 -28.86 14.43
CA ARG A 197 -0.14 -30.02 14.71
C ARG A 197 0.04 -30.24 16.21
N ILE A 198 0.19 -29.18 17.00
CA ILE A 198 0.26 -29.25 18.46
C ILE A 198 -1.06 -29.79 19.03
N ALA A 199 -2.21 -29.29 18.55
CA ALA A 199 -3.51 -29.77 19.00
C ALA A 199 -3.70 -31.27 18.72
N LYS A 200 -3.29 -31.73 17.53
CA LYS A 200 -3.32 -33.15 17.17
C LYS A 200 -2.42 -34.00 18.08
N LEU A 201 -1.18 -33.57 18.29
CA LEU A 201 -0.22 -34.26 19.17
C LEU A 201 -0.74 -34.33 20.62
N ASN A 202 -1.32 -33.25 21.14
CA ASN A 202 -1.89 -33.25 22.47
C ASN A 202 -3.04 -34.25 22.59
N ASN A 203 -3.94 -34.31 21.60
CA ASN A 203 -5.02 -35.30 21.59
C ASN A 203 -4.47 -36.73 21.52
N GLU A 204 -3.45 -37.01 20.69
CA GLU A 204 -2.83 -38.33 20.61
C GLU A 204 -2.17 -38.75 21.93
N VAL A 205 -1.52 -37.81 22.64
CA VAL A 205 -0.91 -38.06 23.95
C VAL A 205 -1.97 -38.35 25.02
N VAL A 206 -3.05 -37.55 25.05
CA VAL A 206 -4.16 -37.76 25.99
C VAL A 206 -4.83 -39.11 25.73
N GLN A 207 -5.19 -39.39 24.48
CA GLN A 207 -5.81 -40.66 24.09
C GLN A 207 -4.90 -41.86 24.44
N GLY A 208 -3.60 -41.76 24.12
CA GLY A 208 -2.64 -42.82 24.44
C GLY A 208 -2.41 -43.01 25.94
N ALA A 209 -2.60 -41.97 26.75
CA ALA A 209 -2.57 -42.08 28.21
C ALA A 209 -3.86 -42.74 28.74
N GLU A 210 -5.02 -42.33 28.24
CA GLU A 210 -6.33 -42.94 28.57
C GLU A 210 -6.36 -44.44 28.23
N ASP A 211 -5.92 -44.82 27.02
CA ASP A 211 -5.84 -46.22 26.60
C ASP A 211 -4.94 -47.05 27.52
N LYS A 212 -3.83 -46.47 27.98
CA LYS A 212 -2.93 -47.13 28.96
C LYS A 212 -3.60 -47.29 30.32
N VAL A 213 -4.32 -46.26 30.79
CA VAL A 213 -5.07 -46.32 32.05
C VAL A 213 -6.14 -47.40 31.98
N ILE A 214 -6.96 -47.43 30.93
CA ILE A 214 -7.99 -48.46 30.72
C ILE A 214 -7.37 -49.88 30.75
N LYS A 215 -6.22 -50.05 30.09
CA LYS A 215 -5.51 -51.35 30.08
C LYS A 215 -4.97 -51.73 31.47
N LEU A 216 -4.44 -50.77 32.23
CA LEU A 216 -3.98 -50.99 33.60
C LEU A 216 -5.15 -51.32 34.53
N GLU A 217 -6.26 -50.60 34.43
CA GLU A 217 -7.48 -50.85 35.20
C GLU A 217 -8.02 -52.25 34.96
N SER A 218 -8.10 -52.71 33.70
CA SER A 218 -8.54 -54.09 33.41
C SER A 218 -7.57 -55.14 33.97
N THR A 219 -6.26 -54.85 33.95
CA THR A 219 -5.24 -55.73 34.54
C THR A 219 -5.36 -55.80 36.06
N ILE A 220 -5.59 -54.65 36.72
CA ILE A 220 -5.81 -54.57 38.17
C ILE A 220 -7.09 -55.31 38.56
N GLN A 221 -8.19 -55.13 37.82
CA GLN A 221 -9.44 -55.86 38.06
C GLN A 221 -9.23 -57.37 37.96
N LYS A 222 -8.51 -57.82 36.92
CA LYS A 222 -8.18 -59.24 36.77
C LYS A 222 -7.33 -59.76 37.93
N LEU A 223 -6.25 -59.07 38.29
CA LEU A 223 -5.39 -59.44 39.43
C LEU A 223 -6.17 -59.47 40.75
N THR A 224 -7.10 -58.54 40.95
CA THR A 224 -7.95 -58.50 42.14
C THR A 224 -8.90 -59.70 42.19
N SER A 225 -9.47 -60.08 41.05
CA SER A 225 -10.29 -61.29 40.92
C SER A 225 -9.47 -62.55 41.21
N ASP A 226 -8.29 -62.68 40.59
CA ASP A 226 -7.39 -63.83 40.79
C ASP A 226 -6.94 -63.93 42.25
N LEU A 227 -6.64 -62.80 42.91
CA LEU A 227 -6.25 -62.77 44.33
C LEU A 227 -7.40 -63.18 45.25
N ALA A 228 -8.64 -62.77 44.94
CA ALA A 228 -9.82 -63.16 45.69
C ALA A 228 -10.07 -64.67 45.57
N GLU A 229 -9.88 -65.25 44.37
CA GLU A 229 -10.00 -66.68 44.13
C GLU A 229 -8.91 -67.48 44.85
N CYS A 230 -7.65 -67.04 44.79
CA CYS A 230 -6.55 -67.62 45.57
C CYS A 230 -6.80 -67.56 47.08
N SER A 231 -7.32 -66.44 47.58
CA SER A 231 -7.65 -66.29 49.00
C SER A 231 -8.75 -67.26 49.42
N LYS A 232 -9.77 -67.45 48.59
CA LYS A 232 -10.84 -68.43 48.83
C LYS A 232 -10.29 -69.85 48.92
N THR A 233 -9.46 -70.26 47.96
CA THR A 233 -8.84 -71.59 47.95
C THR A 233 -7.92 -71.80 49.15
N ALA A 234 -7.16 -70.78 49.57
CA ALA A 234 -6.33 -70.84 50.77
C ALA A 234 -7.16 -71.06 52.05
N ILE A 235 -8.28 -70.34 52.19
CA ILE A 235 -9.21 -70.51 53.32
C ILE A 235 -9.81 -71.93 53.32
N GLU A 236 -10.22 -72.44 52.15
CA GLU A 236 -10.75 -73.80 52.01
C GLU A 236 -9.70 -74.86 52.38
N ALA A 237 -8.47 -74.70 51.93
CA ALA A 237 -7.35 -75.59 52.30
C ALA A 237 -7.06 -75.53 53.81
N GLN A 238 -7.05 -74.34 54.41
CA GLN A 238 -6.83 -74.19 55.85
C GLN A 238 -7.96 -74.79 56.68
N LYS A 239 -9.22 -74.70 56.21
CA LYS A 239 -10.36 -75.38 56.82
C LYS A 239 -10.19 -76.90 56.76
N GLY A 240 -9.82 -77.45 55.60
CA GLY A 240 -9.55 -78.88 55.43
C GLY A 240 -8.41 -79.37 56.33
N GLN A 241 -7.32 -78.60 56.47
CA GLN A 241 -6.23 -78.93 57.41
C GLN A 241 -6.71 -78.93 58.87
N ASN A 242 -7.52 -77.95 59.27
CA ASN A 242 -8.06 -77.88 60.63
C ASN A 242 -9.02 -79.05 60.94
N GLU A 243 -9.83 -79.48 59.97
CA GLU A 243 -10.70 -80.64 60.08
C GLU A 243 -9.88 -81.93 60.24
N ALA A 244 -8.87 -82.14 59.39
CA ALA A 244 -7.96 -83.29 59.50
C ALA A 244 -7.20 -83.30 60.85
N LEU A 245 -6.77 -82.14 61.35
CA LEU A 245 -6.12 -82.03 62.65
C LEU A 245 -7.06 -82.40 63.80
N LYS A 246 -8.33 -81.96 63.75
CA LYS A 246 -9.36 -82.34 64.72
C LYS A 246 -9.59 -83.84 64.73
N GLU A 247 -9.68 -84.47 63.57
CA GLU A 247 -9.83 -85.93 63.45
C GLU A 247 -8.63 -86.67 64.04
N LEU A 248 -7.40 -86.25 63.72
CA LEU A 248 -6.18 -86.83 64.28
C LEU A 248 -6.10 -86.70 65.81
N LEU A 249 -6.48 -85.54 66.37
CA LEU A 249 -6.54 -85.35 67.82
C LEU A 249 -7.60 -86.23 68.47
N ALA A 250 -8.77 -86.40 67.84
CA ALA A 250 -9.83 -87.27 68.32
C ALA A 250 -9.38 -88.74 68.35
N ILE A 251 -8.66 -89.20 67.32
CA ILE A 251 -8.05 -90.54 67.28
C ILE A 251 -7.04 -90.69 68.43
N LYS A 252 -6.15 -89.71 68.61
CA LYS A 252 -5.14 -89.73 69.67
C LYS A 252 -5.74 -89.75 71.08
N SER A 253 -6.89 -89.09 71.28
CA SER A 253 -7.57 -89.04 72.59
C SER A 253 -8.37 -90.29 72.96
N LYS A 254 -8.58 -91.22 72.01
CA LYS A 254 -9.30 -92.49 72.21
C LYS A 254 -8.38 -93.69 72.50
N ASN A 255 -7.07 -93.50 72.41
CA ASN A 255 -6.04 -94.44 72.84
C ASN A 255 -5.44 -93.97 74.17
#